data_AF-E8N1B0-F1
#
_entry.id   AF-E8N1B0-F1
#
_cell.length_a   1.000
_cell.length_b   1.000
_cell.length_c   1.000
_cell.angle_alpha   90.00
_cell.angle_beta   90.00
_cell.angle_gamma   90.00
#
_symmetry.space_group_name_H-M   'P 1'
#
loop_
_entity.id
_entity.type
_entity.pdbx_description
1 polymer ?
#
loop_
_entity_poly.entity_id
_entity_poly.type
_entity_poly.pdbx_seq_one_letter_code
_entity_poly.pdbx_strand_id
1 'polypeptide(L)' 'MTIVVLRPNESQDQLLKRFRKKVVKSGVLSTVRRKRWFVSKSELRRVEKKKALRRLKRRQYTKMAEM' A
#
# COMPACT_ATOMS: atom_id res chain seq x y z
N MET A 1 3.51 -4.44 14.09
CA MET A 1 4.94 -4.08 14.18
C MET A 1 5.67 -4.64 12.95
N THR A 2 6.52 -3.87 12.27
CA THR A 2 7.26 -4.34 11.08
C THR A 2 8.75 -4.42 11.37
N ILE A 3 9.29 -5.63 11.43
CA ILE A 3 10.71 -5.90 11.71
C ILE A 3 11.36 -6.50 10.47
N VAL A 4 12.57 -6.06 10.12
CA VAL A 4 13.38 -6.66 9.05
C VAL A 4 14.77 -6.93 9.61
N VAL A 5 15.25 -8.16 9.46
CA VAL A 5 16.61 -8.57 9.85
C VAL A 5 17.51 -8.49 8.63
N LEU A 6 18.72 -7.97 8.84
CA LEU A 6 19.79 -7.89 7.84
C LEU A 6 20.22 -9.30 7.44
N ARG A 7 20.36 -9.54 6.15
CA ARG A 7 20.83 -10.83 5.62
C ARG A 7 22.35 -10.78 5.39
N PRO A 8 23.06 -11.91 5.55
CA PRO A 8 24.45 -12.00 5.10
C PRO A 8 24.49 -11.78 3.58
N ASN A 9 25.30 -10.83 3.12
CA ASN A 9 25.41 -10.34 1.73
C ASN A 9 24.32 -9.35 1.25
N GLU A 10 23.62 -8.68 2.16
CA GLU A 10 22.69 -7.61 1.81
C GLU A 10 23.34 -6.22 1.98
N SER A 11 23.21 -5.36 0.97
CA SER A 11 23.57 -3.95 1.08
C SER A 11 22.53 -3.18 1.92
N GLN A 12 22.98 -2.13 2.63
CA GLN A 12 22.11 -1.28 3.45
C GLN A 12 20.91 -0.72 2.67
N ASP A 13 21.09 -0.39 1.39
CA ASP A 13 20.02 0.10 0.52
C ASP A 13 18.96 -0.97 0.24
N GLN A 14 19.39 -2.22 0.07
CA GLN A 14 18.49 -3.35 -0.15
C GLN A 14 17.65 -3.62 1.10
N LEU A 15 18.28 -3.53 2.28
CA LEU A 15 17.60 -3.62 3.57
C LEU A 15 16.51 -2.54 3.69
N LEU A 16 16.84 -1.28 3.39
CA LEU A 16 15.90 -0.16 3.42
C LEU A 16 14.74 -0.33 2.42
N LYS A 17 15.00 -0.87 1.22
CA LYS A 17 13.95 -1.18 0.24
C LYS A 17 12.99 -2.24 0.78
N ARG A 18 13.50 -3.31 1.40
CA ARG A 18 12.67 -4.35 2.03
C ARG A 18 11.87 -3.83 3.21
N PHE A 19 12.48 -3.01 4.07
CA PHE A 19 11.79 -2.36 5.17
C PHE A 19 10.62 -1.51 4.66
N ARG A 20 10.87 -0.62 3.69
CA ARG A 20 9.82 0.18 3.05
C ARG A 20 8.69 -0.70 2.49
N LYS A 21 9.02 -1.78 1.77
CA LYS A 21 8.03 -2.72 1.24
C LYS A 21 7.20 -3.38 2.35
N LYS A 22 7.83 -3.77 3.47
CA LYS A 22 7.14 -4.37 4.63
C LYS A 22 6.23 -3.36 5.34
N VAL A 23 6.67 -2.12 5.51
CA VAL A 23 5.84 -1.02 6.06
C VAL A 23 4.62 -0.75 5.18
N VAL A 24 4.81 -0.62 3.86
CA VAL A 24 3.71 -0.42 2.92
C VAL A 24 2.75 -1.60 2.94
N LYS A 25 3.25 -2.85 2.96
CA LYS A 25 2.42 -4.07 3.05
C LYS A 25 1.61 -4.13 4.35
N SER A 26 2.19 -3.70 5.47
CA SER A 26 1.48 -3.64 6.76
C SER A 26 0.34 -2.63 6.77
N GLY A 27 0.38 -1.61 5.91
CA GLY A 27 -0.65 -0.60 5.78
C GLY A 27 -0.76 0.37 6.97
N VAL A 28 0.14 0.29 7.97
CA VAL A 28 0.07 1.06 9.23
C VAL A 28 -0.06 2.57 8.99
N LEU A 29 0.76 3.13 8.09
CA LEU A 29 0.71 4.56 7.74
C LEU A 29 -0.60 4.94 7.04
N SER A 30 -1.17 4.05 6.22
CA SER A 30 -2.46 4.28 5.57
C SER A 30 -3.60 4.32 6.60
N THR A 31 -3.54 3.44 7.60
CA THR A 31 -4.54 3.34 8.66
C THR A 31 -4.49 4.58 9.55
N VAL A 32 -3.30 4.99 9.99
CA VAL A 32 -3.11 6.22 10.78
C VAL A 32 -3.64 7.43 10.01
N ARG A 33 -3.25 7.60 8.74
CA ARG A 33 -3.75 8.72 7.91
C ARG A 33 -5.26 8.71 7.72
N ARG A 34 -5.87 7.53 7.59
CA ARG A 34 -7.33 7.39 7.42
C ARG A 34 -8.09 7.73 8.70
N LYS A 35 -7.51 7.41 9.86
CA LYS A 35 -8.10 7.67 11.18
C LYS A 35 -7.73 9.04 11.76
N ARG A 36 -6.87 9.82 11.09
CA ARG A 36 -6.36 11.12 11.58
C ARG A 36 -7.48 12.15 11.81
N TRP A 37 -8.52 12.12 10.99
CA TRP A 37 -9.63 13.06 11.06
C TRP A 37 -10.94 12.29 10.97
N PHE A 38 -12.00 12.85 11.57
CA PHE A 38 -13.35 12.33 11.37
C PHE A 38 -13.76 12.51 9.90
N VAL A 39 -14.35 11.47 9.34
CA VAL A 39 -14.91 11.47 7.98
C VAL A 39 -16.29 10.82 8.08
N SER A 40 -17.29 11.46 7.49
CA SER A 40 -18.65 10.92 7.49
C SER A 40 -18.73 9.58 6.75
N LYS A 41 -19.73 8.76 7.11
CA LYS A 41 -19.93 7.43 6.48
C LYS A 41 -20.15 7.52 4.96
N SER A 42 -20.80 8.58 4.48
CA SER A 42 -21.01 8.83 3.05
C SER A 42 -19.70 9.06 2.31
N GLU A 43 -18.84 9.92 2.86
CA GLU A 43 -17.53 10.22 2.28
C GLU A 43 -16.60 9.01 2.29
N LEU A 44 -16.64 8.21 3.35
CA LEU A 44 -15.90 6.94 3.41
C LEU A 44 -16.31 6.01 2.26
N ARG A 45 -17.62 5.79 2.05
CA ARG A 45 -18.14 4.97 0.95
C ARG A 45 -17.72 5.51 -0.42
N ARG A 46 -17.77 6.84 -0.62
CA ARG A 46 -17.36 7.49 -1.86
C ARG A 46 -15.88 7.23 -2.17
N VAL A 47 -15.02 7.36 -1.17
CA VAL A 47 -13.58 7.09 -1.29
C VAL A 47 -13.30 5.62 -1.58
N GLU A 48 -14.02 4.69 -0.94
CA GLU A 48 -13.88 3.25 -1.16
C GLU A 48 -14.30 2.82 -2.57
N LYS A 49 -15.45 3.32 -3.06
CA LYS A 49 -15.90 3.10 -4.45
C LYS A 49 -14.86 3.59 -5.45
N LYS A 50 -14.34 4.80 -5.25
CA LYS A 50 -13.28 5.38 -6.10
C LYS A 50 -12.00 4.53 -6.07
N LYS A 51 -11.60 4.02 -4.89
CA LYS A 51 -10.43 3.13 -4.75
C LYS A 51 -10.64 1.78 -5.45
N ALA A 52 -11.84 1.20 -5.37
CA ALA A 52 -12.16 -0.06 -6.03
C ALA A 52 -12.08 0.05 -7.55
N LEU A 53 -12.71 1.09 -8.13
CA LEU A 53 -12.64 1.37 -9.56
C LEU A 53 -11.20 1.58 -10.05
N ARG A 54 -10.39 2.33 -9.29
CA ARG A 54 -8.96 2.52 -9.59
C ARG A 54 -8.18 1.20 -9.61
N ARG A 55 -8.46 0.29 -8.67
CA ARG A 55 -7.82 -1.05 -8.63
C ARG A 55 -8.21 -1.89 -9.84
N LEU A 56 -9.49 -1.86 -10.23
CA LEU A 56 -9.98 -2.59 -11.40
C LEU A 56 -9.35 -2.07 -12.70
N LYS A 57 -9.34 -0.75 -12.91
CA LYS A 57 -8.72 -0.13 -14.09
C LYS A 57 -7.22 -0.46 -14.19
N ARG A 58 -6.48 -0.47 -13.08
CA ARG A 58 -5.06 -0.89 -13.08
C ARG A 58 -4.87 -2.35 -13.51
N ARG A 59 -5.73 -3.27 -13.05
CA ARG A 59 -5.66 -4.69 -13.42
C ARG A 59 -5.92 -4.90 -14.92
N GLN A 60 -6.81 -4.12 -15.52
CA GLN A 60 -7.09 -4.19 -16.95
C GLN A 60 -5.86 -3.79 -17.78
N TYR A 61 -5.18 -2.69 -17.44
CA TYR A 61 -3.96 -2.30 -18.16
C TYR A 61 -2.85 -3.34 -18.07
N THR A 62 -2.67 -3.97 -16.90
CA THR A 62 -1.67 -5.04 -16.75
C THR A 62 -1.99 -6.23 -17.66
N LYS A 63 -3.24 -6.69 -17.70
CA LYS A 63 -3.66 -7.80 -18.58
C LYS A 63 -3.51 -7.49 -20.07
N MET A 64 -3.74 -6.25 -20.49
CA MET A 64 -3.60 -5.84 -21.90
C MET A 64 -2.14 -5.63 -22.32
N ALA A 65 -1.23 -5.37 -21.38
CA ALA A 65 0.20 -5.30 -21.65
C ALA A 65 0.88 -6.68 -21.68
N GLU A 66 0.21 -7.71 -21.14
CA GLU A 66 0.65 -9.10 -21.15
C GLU A 66 0.11 -9.89 -22.37
N MET A 67 -0.86 -9.33 -23.10
CA MET A 67 -1.43 -9.85 -24.37
C MET A 67 -0.73 -9.20 -25.55
#